data_AF-A0A357M267-F1
#
_entry.id   AF-A0A357M267-F1
#
_cell.length_a   1.000
_cell.length_b   1.000
_cell.length_c   1.000
_cell.angle_alpha   90.00
_cell.angle_beta   90.00
_cell.angle_gamma   90.00
#
_symmetry.space_group_name_H-M   'P 1'
#
loop_
_entity.id
_entity.type
_entity.pdbx_description
1 polymer ?
#
loop_
_entity_poly.entity_id
_entity_poly.type
_entity_poly.pdbx_seq_one_letter_code
_entity_poly.pdbx_strand_id
1 'polypeptide(L)'
;YLTQQIPLDLIYPSLLAITGALFIALFSKKINSRLGVIMFIPIVGAIFDYLENSMVAVMLLSFPHITKPMVVSSSIFTVSKTFFDSVYLVLLVILFGIFLYKIVRGKNKREDRSTISS
;
A
#
# COMPACT_ATOMS: atom_id res chain seq x y z
N TYR A 1 -13.67 -10.40 -18.31
CA TYR A 1 -13.46 -10.61 -16.87
C TYR A 1 -12.29 -11.56 -16.61
N LEU A 2 -12.42 -12.88 -16.81
CA LEU A 2 -11.38 -13.86 -16.43
C LEU A 2 -9.98 -13.62 -17.06
N THR A 3 -9.91 -13.26 -18.34
CA THR A 3 -8.63 -13.19 -19.09
C THR A 3 -7.99 -11.81 -19.11
N GLN A 4 -8.68 -10.79 -18.58
CA GLN A 4 -8.24 -9.39 -18.68
C GLN A 4 -8.15 -8.70 -17.32
N GLN A 5 -9.09 -8.97 -16.41
CA GLN A 5 -9.03 -8.40 -15.06
C GLN A 5 -8.13 -9.21 -14.13
N ILE A 6 -8.21 -10.55 -14.14
CA ILE A 6 -7.37 -11.37 -13.25
C ILE A 6 -5.86 -11.13 -13.45
N PRO A 7 -5.32 -11.01 -14.68
CA PRO A 7 -3.91 -10.68 -14.85
C PRO A 7 -3.55 -9.30 -14.29
N LEU A 8 -4.43 -8.33 -14.47
CA LEU A 8 -4.23 -6.97 -13.97
C LEU A 8 -4.30 -6.91 -12.43
N ASP A 9 -5.27 -7.64 -11.87
CA ASP A 9 -5.50 -7.78 -10.43
C ASP A 9 -4.38 -8.57 -9.73
N LEU A 10 -3.53 -9.29 -10.48
CA LEU A 10 -2.32 -9.93 -9.97
C LEU A 10 -1.07 -9.04 -10.07
N ILE A 11 -0.96 -8.22 -11.13
CA ILE A 11 0.23 -7.36 -11.32
C ILE A 11 0.14 -6.11 -10.45
N TYR A 12 -1.04 -5.55 -10.27
CA TYR A 12 -1.21 -4.28 -9.56
C TYR A 12 -0.82 -4.37 -8.07
N PRO A 13 -1.24 -5.38 -7.29
CA PRO A 13 -0.87 -5.49 -5.88
C PRO A 13 0.63 -5.67 -5.67
N SER A 14 1.31 -6.45 -6.53
CA SER A 14 2.77 -6.60 -6.43
C SER A 14 3.50 -5.29 -6.72
N LEU A 15 3.08 -4.57 -7.77
CA LEU A 15 3.70 -3.28 -8.10
C LEU A 15 3.47 -2.26 -6.98
N LEU A 16 2.25 -2.19 -6.43
CA LEU A 16 1.92 -1.32 -5.31
C LEU A 16 2.71 -1.69 -4.05
N ALA A 17 2.84 -2.99 -3.75
CA ALA A 17 3.60 -3.47 -2.61
C ALA A 17 5.08 -3.11 -2.69
N ILE A 18 5.71 -3.37 -3.83
CA ILE A 18 7.14 -3.11 -4.04
C ILE A 18 7.40 -1.60 -3.98
N THR A 19 6.62 -0.81 -4.73
CA THR A 19 6.81 0.64 -4.77
C THR A 19 6.53 1.27 -3.40
N GLY A 20 5.46 0.86 -2.73
CA GLY A 20 5.11 1.29 -1.37
C GLY A 20 6.17 0.93 -0.34
N ALA A 21 6.68 -0.31 -0.37
CA ALA A 21 7.75 -0.75 0.52
C ALA A 21 9.03 0.06 0.31
N LEU A 22 9.40 0.33 -0.95
CA LEU A 22 10.57 1.17 -1.28
C LEU A 22 10.39 2.60 -0.77
N PHE A 23 9.23 3.22 -0.96
CA PHE A 23 8.94 4.55 -0.45
C PHE A 23 9.05 4.60 1.08
N ILE A 24 8.42 3.66 1.78
CA ILE A 24 8.49 3.59 3.25
C ILE A 24 9.94 3.38 3.71
N ALA A 25 10.70 2.49 3.07
CA ALA A 25 12.10 2.25 3.40
C ALA A 25 12.98 3.50 3.20
N LEU A 26 12.80 4.21 2.09
CA LEU A 26 13.56 5.43 1.77
C LEU A 26 13.28 6.55 2.78
N PHE A 27 12.00 6.81 3.09
CA PHE A 27 11.64 7.85 4.06
C PHE A 27 12.01 7.46 5.50
N SER A 28 11.79 6.20 5.88
CA SER A 28 12.15 5.69 7.21
C SER A 28 13.65 5.80 7.44
N LYS A 29 14.50 5.47 6.46
CA LYS A 29 15.96 5.63 6.57
C LYS A 29 16.39 7.08 6.84
N LYS A 30 15.64 8.08 6.36
CA LYS A 30 15.90 9.51 6.58
C LYS A 30 15.37 10.04 7.91
N ILE A 31 14.48 9.30 8.59
CA ILE A 31 13.85 9.69 9.86
C ILE A 31 14.42 8.85 11.01
N ASN A 32 14.25 7.52 10.94
CA ASN A 32 14.70 6.55 11.92
C ASN A 32 14.77 5.15 11.27
N SER A 33 15.94 4.51 11.30
CA SER A 33 16.15 3.18 10.69
C SER A 33 15.25 2.09 11.28
N ARG A 34 14.80 2.22 12.53
CA ARG A 34 13.90 1.25 13.18
C ARG A 34 12.49 1.25 12.57
N LEU A 35 12.07 2.34 11.93
CA LEU A 35 10.78 2.43 11.23
C LEU A 35 10.77 1.66 9.90
N GLY A 36 11.93 1.15 9.45
CA GLY A 36 12.03 0.36 8.23
C GLY A 36 11.13 -0.87 8.22
N VAL A 37 10.81 -1.45 9.38
CA VAL A 37 9.92 -2.62 9.51
C VAL A 37 8.51 -2.34 8.98
N ILE A 38 8.08 -1.07 8.95
CA ILE A 38 6.76 -0.66 8.43
C ILE A 38 6.64 -0.95 6.92
N MET A 39 7.76 -1.13 6.20
CA MET A 39 7.76 -1.48 4.78
C MET A 39 7.08 -2.82 4.47
N PHE A 40 6.92 -3.70 5.47
CA PHE A 40 6.24 -4.99 5.29
C PHE A 40 4.72 -4.87 5.20
N ILE A 41 4.13 -3.77 5.68
CA ILE A 41 2.67 -3.56 5.64
C ILE A 41 2.10 -3.67 4.21
N PRO A 42 2.61 -2.93 3.20
CA PRO A 42 2.09 -3.05 1.84
C PRO A 42 2.36 -4.43 1.21
N ILE A 43 3.40 -5.15 1.66
CA ILE A 43 3.69 -6.52 1.21
C ILE A 43 2.63 -7.49 1.75
N VAL A 44 2.26 -7.36 3.02
CA VAL A 44 1.20 -8.17 3.63
C VAL A 44 -0.16 -7.85 2.99
N GLY A 45 -0.45 -6.58 2.70
CA GLY A 45 -1.66 -6.18 1.96
C GLY A 45 -1.78 -6.89 0.62
N ALA A 46 -0.71 -6.90 -0.18
CA ALA A 46 -0.71 -7.58 -1.48
C ALA A 46 -0.89 -9.10 -1.41
N ILE A 47 -0.53 -9.75 -0.30
CA ILE A 47 -0.84 -11.18 -0.10
C ILE A 47 -2.36 -11.36 0.03
N PHE A 48 -3.05 -10.49 0.76
CA PHE A 48 -4.50 -10.54 0.89
C PHE A 48 -5.22 -10.23 -0.43
N ASP A 49 -4.68 -9.32 -1.25
CA ASP A 49 -5.13 -9.13 -2.63
C ASP A 49 -5.11 -10.43 -3.44
N TYR A 50 -3.99 -11.17 -3.40
CA TYR A 50 -3.87 -12.42 -4.15
C TYR A 50 -4.82 -13.50 -3.65
N LEU A 51 -5.02 -13.61 -2.34
CA LEU A 51 -5.96 -14.56 -1.74
C LEU A 51 -7.40 -14.24 -2.15
N GLU A 52 -7.77 -12.96 -2.15
CA GLU A 52 -9.08 -12.49 -2.58
C GLU A 52 -9.31 -12.77 -4.08
N ASN A 53 -8.37 -12.36 -4.93
CA ASN A 53 -8.43 -12.58 -6.37
C ASN A 53 -8.47 -14.07 -6.75
N SER A 54 -7.77 -14.91 -5.99
CA SER A 54 -7.81 -16.37 -6.16
C SER A 54 -9.19 -16.93 -5.80
N MET A 55 -9.80 -16.46 -4.70
CA MET A 55 -11.16 -16.89 -4.32
C MET A 55 -12.22 -16.43 -5.32
N VAL A 56 -12.10 -15.22 -5.86
CA VAL A 56 -12.97 -14.72 -6.94
C VAL A 56 -12.84 -15.61 -8.18
N ALA A 57 -11.62 -15.99 -8.58
CA ALA A 57 -11.40 -16.91 -9.69
C ALA A 57 -12.08 -18.28 -9.45
N VAL A 58 -11.92 -18.84 -8.25
CA VAL A 58 -12.54 -20.12 -7.86
C VAL A 58 -14.07 -20.02 -7.88
N MET A 59 -14.66 -18.92 -7.42
CA MET A 59 -16.11 -18.69 -7.49
C MET A 59 -16.63 -18.60 -8.92
N LEU A 60 -15.90 -17.93 -9.82
CA LEU A 60 -16.28 -17.82 -11.23
C LEU A 60 -16.19 -19.16 -11.96
N LEU A 61 -15.18 -19.99 -11.65
CA LEU A 61 -15.04 -21.34 -12.21
C LEU A 61 -16.08 -22.33 -11.68
N SER A 62 -16.57 -22.10 -10.47
CA SER A 62 -17.59 -22.95 -9.82
C SER A 62 -19.02 -22.52 -10.18
N PHE A 63 -19.19 -21.47 -10.97
CA PHE A 63 -20.51 -20.99 -11.38
C PHE A 63 -21.21 -22.03 -12.26
N PRO A 64 -22.51 -22.32 -12.06
CA PRO A 64 -23.46 -21.66 -11.15
C PRO A 64 -23.55 -22.27 -9.73
N HIS A 65 -22.75 -23.28 -9.41
CA HIS A 65 -22.80 -24.01 -8.13
C HIS A 65 -21.97 -23.32 -7.03
N ILE A 66 -22.27 -22.05 -6.76
CA ILE A 66 -21.58 -21.28 -5.71
C ILE A 66 -22.12 -21.69 -4.34
N THR A 67 -21.23 -22.05 -3.42
CA THR A 67 -21.60 -22.46 -2.06
C THR A 67 -21.43 -21.31 -1.06
N LYS A 68 -22.26 -21.28 0.00
CA LYS A 68 -22.14 -20.30 1.09
C LYS A 68 -20.73 -20.18 1.69
N PRO A 69 -19.99 -21.27 2.00
CA PRO A 69 -18.64 -21.15 2.56
C PRO A 69 -17.64 -20.46 1.62
N MET A 70 -17.79 -20.59 0.29
CA MET A 70 -16.93 -19.88 -0.67
C MET A 70 -17.12 -18.36 -0.58
N VAL A 71 -18.38 -17.91 -0.47
CA VAL A 71 -18.71 -16.48 -0.35
C VAL A 71 -18.18 -15.90 0.96
N VAL A 72 -18.33 -16.63 2.07
CA VAL A 72 -17.82 -16.20 3.38
C VAL A 72 -16.30 -16.08 3.38
N SER A 73 -15.58 -17.08 2.86
CA SER A 73 -14.12 -17.03 2.75
C SER A 73 -13.64 -15.86 1.89
N SER A 74 -14.29 -15.62 0.74
CA SER A 74 -14.00 -14.46 -0.11
C SER A 74 -14.19 -13.16 0.65
N SER A 75 -15.29 -13.03 1.40
CA SER A 75 -15.60 -11.81 2.16
C SER A 75 -14.58 -11.53 3.26
N ILE A 76 -14.08 -12.55 3.96
CA ILE A 76 -13.01 -12.40 4.97
C ILE A 76 -11.74 -11.84 4.31
N PHE A 77 -11.36 -12.34 3.13
CA PHE A 77 -10.20 -11.81 2.42
C PHE A 77 -10.42 -10.37 1.95
N THR A 78 -11.59 -10.02 1.42
CA THR A 78 -11.93 -8.65 1.02
C THR A 78 -11.85 -7.67 2.20
N VAL A 79 -12.38 -8.04 3.37
CA VAL A 79 -12.32 -7.20 4.57
C VAL A 79 -10.88 -7.04 5.06
N SER A 80 -10.12 -8.14 5.09
CA SER A 80 -8.72 -8.11 5.52
C SER A 80 -7.87 -7.23 4.61
N LYS A 81 -7.97 -7.41 3.29
CA LYS A 81 -7.35 -6.56 2.27
C LYS A 81 -7.67 -5.09 2.50
N THR A 82 -8.95 -4.75 2.62
CA THR A 82 -9.42 -3.37 2.78
C THR A 82 -8.84 -2.71 4.04
N PHE A 83 -8.70 -3.48 5.12
CA PHE A 83 -8.04 -3.02 6.33
C PHE A 83 -6.55 -2.69 6.09
N PHE A 84 -5.79 -3.60 5.48
CA PHE A 84 -4.37 -3.37 5.20
C PHE A 84 -4.15 -2.21 4.22
N ASP A 85 -4.96 -2.11 3.17
CA ASP A 85 -4.89 -1.01 2.20
C ASP A 85 -5.18 0.35 2.86
N SER A 86 -6.18 0.40 3.74
CA SER A 86 -6.50 1.61 4.49
C SER A 86 -5.36 2.04 5.40
N VAL A 87 -4.77 1.09 6.15
CA VAL A 87 -3.61 1.36 7.01
C VAL A 87 -2.42 1.86 6.19
N TYR A 88 -2.14 1.24 5.04
CA TYR A 88 -1.08 1.66 4.13
C TYR A 88 -1.30 3.09 3.63
N LEU A 89 -2.50 3.44 3.17
CA LEU A 89 -2.82 4.79 2.69
C LEU A 89 -2.65 5.85 3.79
N VAL A 90 -3.13 5.58 5.00
CA VAL A 90 -2.97 6.50 6.14
C VAL A 90 -1.49 6.74 6.45
N LEU A 91 -0.68 5.69 6.49
CA LEU A 91 0.76 5.81 6.71
C LEU A 91 1.45 6.61 5.61
N LEU A 92 1.05 6.39 4.35
CA LEU A 92 1.59 7.12 3.20
C LEU A 92 1.29 8.62 3.31
N VAL A 93 0.05 9.00 3.64
CA VAL A 93 -0.35 10.40 3.82
C VAL A 93 0.45 11.07 4.95
N ILE A 94 0.61 10.39 6.09
CA ILE A 94 1.39 10.91 7.22
C ILE A 94 2.85 11.14 6.82
N LEU A 95 3.49 10.14 6.21
CA LEU A 95 4.90 10.24 5.78
C LEU A 95 5.09 11.35 4.74
N PHE A 96 4.18 11.45 3.77
CA PHE A 96 4.21 12.48 2.75
C PHE A 96 4.01 13.89 3.34
N GLY A 97 3.08 14.05 4.29
CA GLY A 97 2.89 15.31 5.02
C GLY A 97 4.13 15.76 5.79
N ILE A 98 4.79 14.83 6.49
CA ILE A 98 6.06 15.11 7.19
C ILE A 98 7.16 15.52 6.20
N PHE A 99 7.24 14.85 5.05
CA PHE A 99 8.21 15.18 4.01
C PHE A 99 8.00 16.58 3.44
N LEU A 100 6.77 16.95 3.08
CA LEU A 100 6.43 18.30 2.60
C LEU A 100 6.74 19.37 3.64
N TYR A 101 6.37 19.12 4.91
CA TYR A 101 6.68 20.04 6.01
C TYR A 101 8.20 20.30 6.13
N LYS A 102 9.02 19.25 6.04
CA LYS A 102 10.49 19.39 6.05
C LYS A 102 11.02 20.18 4.88
N ILE A 103 10.47 20.00 3.67
CA ILE A 103 10.88 20.76 2.47
C ILE A 103 10.58 22.25 2.64
N VAL A 104 9.35 22.59 3.03
CA VAL A 104 8.92 23.99 3.19
C VAL A 104 9.75 24.69 4.25
N ARG A 105 9.94 24.06 5.42
CA ARG A 105 10.76 24.63 6.50
C ARG A 105 12.24 24.73 6.13
N GLY A 106 12.74 23.79 5.32
CA GLY A 106 14.12 23.81 4.80
C GLY A 106 14.38 24.96 3.82
N LYS A 107 13.38 25.40 3.06
CA LYS A 107 13.46 26.58 2.18
C LYS A 107 13.53 27.88 2.98
N ASN A 108 12.63 28.10 3.95
CA ASN A 108 12.63 29.33 4.76
C ASN A 108 13.97 29.55 5.48
N LYS A 109 14.60 28.48 6.00
CA LYS A 109 15.92 28.58 6.66
C LYS A 109 17.07 28.98 5.72
N ARG A 110 16.94 28.79 4.40
CA ARG A 110 17.95 29.17 3.41
C ARG A 110 17.78 30.63 2.98
N GLU A 111 16.54 31.09 2.84
CA GLU A 111 16.20 32.48 2.55
C GLU A 111 16.68 33.42 3.67
N ASP A 112 16.41 33.09 4.94
CA ASP A 112 16.86 33.90 6.09
C ASP A 112 18.39 34.06 6.16
N ARG A 113 19.17 33.07 5.69
CA ARG A 113 20.64 33.16 5.70
C ARG A 113 21.19 34.08 4.61
N SER A 114 20.53 34.18 3.46
CA SER A 114 20.96 35.08 2.38
C SER A 114 20.69 36.56 2.68
N THR A 115 19.64 36.87 3.45
CA THR A 115 19.31 38.25 3.84
C THR A 115 20.24 38.79 4.92
N ILE A 116 20.77 37.93 5.80
CA ILE A 116 21.71 38.34 6.87
C ILE A 116 23.14 38.56 6.32
N SER A 117 23.48 37.99 5.16
CA SER A 117 24.83 38.09 4.57
C SER A 117 24.98 39.20 3.52
N SER A 118 23.96 40.05 3.34
CA SER A 118 23.93 41.18 2.38
C SER A 118 23.93 42.50 3.13
#